data_AF-A0A7C5CMQ1-F1
#
_entry.id   AF-A0A7C5CMQ1-F1
#
_cell.length_a   1.000
_cell.length_b   1.000
_cell.length_c   1.000
_cell.angle_alpha   90.00
_cell.angle_beta   90.00
_cell.angle_gamma   90.00
#
_symmetry.space_group_name_H-M   'P 1'
#
loop_
_entity.id
_entity.type
_entity.pdbx_description
1 polymer ?
#
loop_
_entity_poly.entity_id
_entity_poly.type
_entity_poly.pdbx_seq_one_letter_code
_entity_poly.pdbx_strand_id
1 'polypeptide(L)'
;MALFSRGGGPAPPSRTEPGSEELGSPAFHHLVETLEKEPGRKYEILDLGPASGNHIEFFSRFRCRFHVASLEETLAEWRWEEEEQPPPEPV
;
A
#
# COMPACT_ATOMS: atom_id res chain seq x y z
N MET A 1 36.36 36.82 -6.58
CA MET A 1 35.66 35.91 -7.50
C MET A 1 36.02 34.49 -7.10
N ALA A 2 35.10 33.73 -6.53
CA ALA A 2 35.35 32.34 -6.13
C ALA A 2 34.57 31.41 -7.06
N LEU A 3 35.31 30.56 -7.78
CA LEU A 3 34.77 29.47 -8.59
C LEU A 3 34.35 28.33 -7.65
N PHE A 4 33.08 27.94 -7.69
CA PHE A 4 32.63 26.70 -7.05
C PHE A 4 32.83 25.54 -8.01
N SER A 5 33.85 24.74 -7.74
CA SER A 5 34.10 23.45 -8.39
C SER A 5 32.95 22.50 -8.10
N ARG A 6 32.31 22.02 -9.16
CA ARG A 6 31.26 21.00 -9.15
C ARG A 6 31.88 19.65 -8.76
N GLY A 7 31.98 19.40 -7.45
CA GLY A 7 32.38 18.11 -6.90
C GLY A 7 31.37 17.05 -7.28
N GLY A 8 31.84 15.96 -7.89
CA GLY A 8 31.05 14.76 -8.13
C GLY A 8 30.57 14.19 -6.81
N GLY A 9 29.30 14.48 -6.48
CA GLY A 9 28.61 13.76 -5.43
C GLY A 9 28.44 12.29 -5.85
N PRO A 10 28.35 11.36 -4.89
CA PRO A 10 27.97 9.98 -5.19
C PRO A 10 26.69 10.01 -6.02
N ALA A 11 26.65 9.22 -7.09
CA ALA A 11 25.43 9.01 -7.85
C ALA A 11 24.28 8.74 -6.85
N PRO A 12 23.08 9.33 -7.04
CA PRO A 12 21.94 8.96 -6.22
C PRO A 12 21.85 7.42 -6.24
N PRO A 13 21.54 6.78 -5.10
CA PRO A 13 21.33 5.33 -5.09
C PRO A 13 20.41 5.03 -6.27
N SER A 14 20.83 4.10 -7.14
CA SER A 14 20.00 3.60 -8.22
C SER A 14 18.65 3.31 -7.59
N ARG A 15 17.66 4.11 -7.96
CA ARG A 15 16.28 3.93 -7.53
C ARG A 15 15.97 2.51 -7.97
N THR A 16 15.97 1.59 -7.03
CA THR A 16 15.38 0.27 -7.24
C THR A 16 13.92 0.64 -7.42
N GLU A 17 13.53 0.88 -8.67
CA GLU A 17 12.12 1.05 -9.01
C GLU A 17 11.45 -0.17 -8.39
N PRO A 18 10.53 -0.02 -7.42
CA PRO A 18 9.79 -1.16 -6.91
C PRO A 18 9.07 -1.69 -8.14
N GLY A 19 9.66 -2.74 -8.72
CA GLY A 19 9.23 -3.23 -10.01
C GLY A 19 7.83 -3.77 -9.80
N SER A 20 6.99 -3.65 -10.82
CA SER A 20 5.74 -4.41 -10.89
C SER A 20 5.95 -5.92 -10.59
N GLU A 21 7.19 -6.41 -10.73
CA GLU A 21 7.63 -7.76 -10.37
C GLU A 21 7.68 -8.04 -8.85
N GLU A 22 7.97 -7.05 -8.00
CA GLU A 22 8.08 -7.24 -6.54
C GLU A 22 6.75 -7.59 -5.87
N LEU A 23 5.63 -7.23 -6.50
CA LEU A 23 4.31 -7.42 -5.90
C LEU A 23 3.62 -8.71 -6.35
N GLY A 24 4.20 -9.43 -7.32
CA GLY A 24 3.88 -10.83 -7.66
C GLY A 24 2.40 -11.16 -7.95
N SER A 25 1.55 -10.15 -8.08
CA SER A 25 0.09 -10.30 -8.08
C SER A 25 -0.46 -10.05 -9.48
N PRO A 26 -1.22 -11.00 -10.06
CA PRO A 26 -1.88 -10.80 -11.35
C PRO A 26 -2.84 -9.61 -11.35
N ALA A 27 -3.44 -9.30 -10.20
CA ALA A 27 -4.34 -8.16 -10.05
C ALA A 27 -3.60 -6.82 -10.01
N PHE A 28 -2.30 -6.83 -9.68
CA PHE A 28 -1.51 -5.62 -9.55
C PHE A 28 -1.30 -4.91 -10.88
N HIS A 29 -1.06 -5.66 -11.95
CA HIS A 29 -0.88 -5.09 -13.29
C HIS A 29 -2.08 -4.23 -13.71
N HIS A 30 -3.30 -4.76 -13.56
CA HIS A 30 -4.52 -4.04 -13.92
C HIS A 30 -4.77 -2.82 -13.00
N LEU A 31 -4.38 -2.91 -11.72
CA LEU A 31 -4.43 -1.76 -10.80
C LEU A 31 -3.53 -0.63 -11.32
N VAL A 32 -2.29 -0.93 -11.70
CA VAL A 32 -1.34 0.06 -12.22
C VAL A 32 -1.88 0.70 -13.50
N GLU A 33 -2.33 -0.10 -14.47
CA GLU A 33 -2.95 0.43 -15.68
C GLU A 33 -4.12 1.37 -15.37
N THR A 34 -4.92 1.06 -14.34
CA THR A 34 -6.06 1.89 -13.92
C THR A 34 -5.61 3.22 -13.32
N LEU A 35 -4.55 3.22 -12.51
CA LEU A 35 -3.98 4.42 -11.92
C LEU A 35 -3.33 5.34 -12.97
N GLU A 36 -2.79 4.76 -14.05
CA GLU A 36 -2.14 5.51 -15.14
C GLU A 36 -3.14 6.09 -16.16
N LYS A 37 -4.31 5.47 -16.34
CA LYS A 37 -5.33 5.90 -17.32
C LYS A 37 -5.86 7.32 -17.08
N GLU A 38 -5.93 7.75 -15.83
CA GLU A 38 -6.50 9.06 -15.46
C GLU A 38 -5.47 9.93 -14.72
N PRO A 39 -4.47 10.49 -15.44
CA PRO A 39 -3.44 11.31 -14.83
C PRO A 39 -4.07 12.53 -14.16
N GLY A 40 -3.90 12.63 -12.84
CA GLY A 40 -4.41 13.73 -12.02
C GLY A 40 -5.63 13.39 -11.15
N ARG A 41 -6.26 12.23 -11.35
CA ARG A 41 -7.26 11.71 -10.41
C ARG A 41 -6.61 11.44 -9.05
N LYS A 42 -7.30 11.80 -7.97
CA LYS A 42 -6.88 11.49 -6.61
C LYS A 42 -7.48 10.15 -6.19
N TYR A 43 -6.64 9.22 -5.78
CA TYR A 43 -7.05 7.91 -5.27
C TYR A 43 -6.89 7.83 -3.74
N GLU A 44 -7.68 6.99 -3.10
CA GLU A 44 -7.45 6.56 -1.73
C GLU A 44 -7.11 5.07 -1.76
N ILE A 45 -5.97 4.71 -1.18
CA ILE A 45 -5.44 3.34 -1.19
C ILE A 45 -5.35 2.88 0.26
N LEU A 46 -5.95 1.72 0.55
CA LEU A 46 -5.87 1.04 1.83
C LEU A 46 -5.03 -0.22 1.65
N ASP A 47 -3.87 -0.23 2.30
CA ASP A 47 -3.00 -1.40 2.41
C ASP A 47 -3.34 -2.13 3.72
N LEU A 48 -3.76 -3.38 3.56
CA LEU A 48 -4.18 -4.27 4.65
C LEU A 48 -3.11 -5.29 5.03
N GLY A 49 -1.96 -5.26 4.35
CA GLY A 49 -0.84 -6.15 4.62
C GLY A 49 0.13 -5.59 5.67
N PRO A 50 1.24 -6.30 5.92
CA PRO A 50 2.32 -5.79 6.75
C PRO A 50 2.85 -4.48 6.18
N ALA A 51 3.03 -3.48 7.04
CA ALA A 51 3.54 -2.17 6.63
C ALA A 51 4.90 -2.32 5.90
N SER A 52 4.88 -2.14 4.58
CA SER A 52 6.04 -2.31 3.71
C SER A 52 6.47 -0.97 3.11
N GLY A 53 7.75 -0.63 3.26
CA GLY A 53 8.32 0.58 2.66
C GLY A 53 8.20 0.60 1.13
N ASN A 54 8.24 -0.57 0.49
CA ASN A 54 8.19 -0.70 -0.96
C ASN A 54 6.84 -0.26 -1.52
N HIS A 55 5.73 -0.55 -0.82
CA HIS A 55 4.39 -0.14 -1.25
C HIS A 55 4.25 1.39 -1.18
N ILE A 56 4.74 2.00 -0.10
CA ILE A 56 4.71 3.46 0.08
C ILE A 56 5.51 4.14 -1.03
N GLU A 57 6.73 3.66 -1.31
CA GLU A 57 7.56 4.22 -2.38
C GLU A 57 6.90 4.07 -3.75
N PHE A 58 6.33 2.90 -4.06
CA PHE A 58 5.61 2.67 -5.30
C PHE A 58 4.42 3.61 -5.46
N PHE A 59 3.51 3.64 -4.48
CA PHE A 59 2.27 4.40 -4.59
C PHE A 59 2.49 5.92 -4.49
N SER A 60 3.62 6.38 -3.94
CA SER A 60 3.99 7.81 -3.90
C SER A 60 4.12 8.46 -5.28
N ARG A 61 4.25 7.65 -6.34
CA ARG A 61 4.33 8.09 -7.75
C ARG A 61 2.98 8.55 -8.29
N PHE A 62 1.89 8.12 -7.67
CA PHE A 62 0.53 8.47 -8.06
C PHE A 62 -0.03 9.53 -7.12
N ARG A 63 -1.00 10.31 -7.62
CA ARG A 63 -1.74 11.26 -6.77
C ARG A 63 -2.70 10.47 -5.88
N CYS A 64 -2.23 10.04 -4.71
CA CYS A 64 -3.04 9.25 -3.79
C CYS A 64 -2.94 9.70 -2.34
N ARG A 65 -3.90 9.27 -1.53
CA ARG A 65 -3.79 9.18 -0.08
C ARG A 65 -3.59 7.72 0.27
N PHE A 66 -2.51 7.40 0.97
CA PHE A 66 -2.15 6.04 1.34
C PHE A 66 -2.47 5.79 2.82
N HIS A 67 -3.24 4.76 3.09
CA HIS A 67 -3.65 4.31 4.41
C HIS A 67 -3.06 2.93 4.65
N VAL A 68 -2.45 2.72 5.81
CA VAL A 68 -1.93 1.42 6.24
C VAL A 68 -2.71 0.99 7.45
N ALA A 69 -3.24 -0.23 7.41
CA ALA A 69 -3.89 -0.89 8.53
C ALA A 69 -3.52 -2.38 8.50
N SER A 70 -3.50 -3.05 9.65
CA SER A 70 -3.35 -4.51 9.69
C SER A 70 -4.74 -5.15 9.69
N LEU A 71 -5.00 -6.00 8.70
CA LEU A 71 -6.22 -6.82 8.68
C LEU A 71 -6.21 -7.79 9.86
N GLU A 72 -5.05 -8.33 10.23
CA GLU A 72 -4.92 -9.28 11.34
C GLU A 72 -5.33 -8.65 12.68
N GLU A 73 -4.87 -7.42 12.96
CA GLU A 73 -5.29 -6.67 14.15
C GLU A 73 -6.81 -6.41 14.13
N THR A 74 -7.34 -5.98 12.98
CA THR A 74 -8.77 -5.71 12.81
C THR A 74 -9.62 -6.96 13.04
N LEU A 75 -9.22 -8.09 12.49
CA LEU A 75 -9.91 -9.38 12.67
C LEU A 75 -9.80 -9.91 14.10
N ALA A 76 -8.68 -9.66 14.78
CA ALA A 76 -8.51 -10.06 16.18
C ALA A 76 -9.42 -9.28 17.13
N GLU A 77 -9.68 -8.01 16.84
CA GLU A 77 -10.64 -7.17 17.57
C GLU A 77 -12.09 -7.53 17.26
N TRP A 78 -12.34 -8.07 16.06
CA TRP A 78 -13.68 -8.49 15.64
C TRP A 78 -14.07 -9.80 16.33
N ARG A 79 -14.37 -9.72 17.63
CA ARG A 79 -15.07 -10.78 18.34
C ARG A 79 -16.49 -10.83 17.81
N TRP A 80 -16.80 -11.90 17.08
CA TRP A 80 -18.17 -12.28 16.80
C TRP A 80 -18.87 -12.43 18.15
N GLU A 81 -19.82 -11.55 18.48
CA GLU A 81 -20.78 -11.85 19.54
C GLU A 81 -21.57 -13.06 19.02
N GLU A 82 -21.20 -14.25 19.47
CA GLU A 82 -22.08 -15.40 19.32
C GLU A 82 -23.39 -15.01 20.00
N GLU A 83 -24.42 -14.73 19.19
CA GLU A 83 -25.79 -14.68 19.67
C GLU A 83 -26.04 -16.02 20.38
N GLU A 84 -26.07 -15.96 21.71
CA GLU A 84 -26.39 -17.08 22.58
C GLU A 84 -27.83 -17.49 22.26
N GLN A 85 -27.98 -18.48 21.37
CA GLN A 85 -29.30 -19.03 21.04
C GLN A 85 -29.92 -19.52 22.35
N PRO A 86 -31.11 -19.01 22.74
CA PRO A 86 -31.75 -19.49 23.95
C PRO A 86 -31.96 -21.01 23.83
N PRO A 87 -31.75 -21.75 24.92
CA PRO A 87 -31.87 -23.21 24.90
C PRO A 87 -33.25 -23.61 24.36
N PRO A 88 -33.34 -24.67 23.53
CA PRO A 88 -34.61 -25.10 22.97
C PRO A 88 -35.59 -25.44 24.09
N GLU A 89 -36.83 -24.94 23.98
CA GLU A 89 -37.88 -25.22 24.97
C GLU A 89 -38.14 -26.74 25.05
N PRO A 90 -38.32 -27.28 26.26
CA PRO A 90 -38.66 -28.70 26.42
C PRO A 90 -40.04 -28.98 25.82
N VAL A 91 -40.11 -30.04 25.00
CA VAL A 91 -41.32 -30.61 24.39
C VAL A 91 -42.18 -31.32 25.43
#